data_AF-A0A7M3X806-F1
#
_entry.id   AF-A0A7M3X806-F1
#
_cell.length_a   1.000
_cell.length_b   1.000
_cell.length_c   1.000
_cell.angle_alpha   90.00
_cell.angle_beta   90.00
_cell.angle_gamma   90.00
#
_symmetry.space_group_name_H-M   'P 1'
#
loop_
_entity.id
_entity.type
_entity.pdbx_description
1 polymer ?
#
loop_
_entity_poly.entity_id
_entity_poly.type
_entity_poly.pdbx_seq_one_letter_code
_entity_poly.pdbx_strand_id
1 'polypeptide(L)'
;FQHRIDYVIQGFSGRSEYTFQDDVQVSDLGNGTDDALWASAGGTIGYVRSGASLGGNTGIFSLAAENNLAGLIFVNKDANCGQIEA
;
A
#
# COMPACT_ATOMS: atom_id res chain seq x y z
N PHE A 1 -6.76 11.80 -16.10
CA PHE A 1 -6.84 10.76 -15.06
C PHE A 1 -6.61 9.43 -15.77
N GLN A 2 -5.44 8.81 -15.62
CA GLN A 2 -5.10 7.57 -16.32
C GLN A 2 -5.50 6.41 -15.41
N HIS A 3 -6.53 5.66 -15.81
CA HIS A 3 -6.92 4.45 -15.11
C HIS A 3 -5.78 3.43 -15.24
N ARG A 4 -5.10 3.11 -14.14
CA ARG A 4 -4.16 1.98 -14.12
C ARG A 4 -4.98 0.71 -13.92
N ILE A 5 -4.86 -0.21 -14.87
CA ILE A 5 -5.71 -1.42 -14.96
C ILE A 5 -4.97 -2.65 -14.43
N ASP A 6 -3.65 -2.59 -14.31
CA ASP A 6 -2.81 -3.70 -13.86
C ASP A 6 -2.46 -3.54 -12.38
N TYR A 7 -3.10 -4.34 -11.53
CA TYR A 7 -2.78 -4.43 -10.11
C TYR A 7 -2.66 -5.90 -9.68
N VAL A 8 -1.74 -6.15 -8.76
CA VAL A 8 -1.59 -7.45 -8.11
C VAL A 8 -2.19 -7.33 -6.71
N ILE A 9 -3.28 -8.07 -6.45
CA ILE A 9 -3.81 -8.23 -5.09
C ILE A 9 -3.01 -9.35 -4.42
N GLN A 10 -2.23 -9.01 -3.40
CA GLN A 10 -1.55 -9.96 -2.53
C GLN A 10 -2.17 -9.88 -1.14
N GLY A 11 -2.84 -10.95 -0.75
CA GLY A 11 -3.39 -11.10 0.60
C GLY A 11 -2.39 -11.82 1.51
N PHE A 12 -2.26 -11.34 2.75
CA PHE A 12 -1.59 -12.06 3.83
C PHE A 12 -2.60 -12.91 4.62
N SER A 13 -2.14 -13.85 5.44
CA SER A 13 -3.00 -14.68 6.28
C SER A 13 -3.78 -13.83 7.29
N GLY A 14 -5.11 -13.83 7.16
CA GLY A 14 -6.05 -13.08 8.00
C GLY A 14 -7.41 -13.01 7.31
N ARG A 15 -8.49 -12.77 8.04
CA ARG A 15 -9.81 -12.50 7.47
C ARG A 15 -10.23 -11.09 7.87
N SER A 16 -10.25 -10.21 6.87
CA SER A 16 -10.88 -8.90 6.97
C SER A 16 -11.93 -8.83 5.87
N GLU A 17 -13.15 -8.43 6.23
CA GLU A 17 -14.26 -8.30 5.29
C GLU A 17 -14.69 -6.83 5.29
N TYR A 18 -14.47 -6.17 4.15
CA TYR A 18 -14.87 -4.79 3.92
C TYR A 18 -15.83 -4.78 2.74
N THR A 19 -17.06 -4.36 2.99
CA THR A 19 -18.11 -4.16 1.99
C THR A 19 -18.13 -2.71 1.53
N PHE A 20 -18.83 -2.42 0.43
CA PHE A 20 -18.99 -1.07 -0.08
C PHE A 20 -19.59 -0.09 0.96
N GLN A 21 -20.32 -0.60 1.95
CA GLN A 21 -20.95 0.22 2.98
C GLN A 21 -20.01 0.58 4.14
N ASP A 22 -18.86 -0.06 4.26
CA ASP A 22 -18.00 0.04 5.45
C ASP A 22 -17.12 1.31 5.49
N ASP A 23 -17.30 2.24 4.54
CA ASP A 23 -16.61 3.55 4.41
C ASP A 23 -15.17 3.57 4.97
N VAL A 24 -14.39 2.58 4.55
CA VAL A 24 -13.04 2.37 5.05
C VAL A 24 -12.15 3.46 4.49
N GLN A 25 -11.64 4.31 5.37
CA GLN A 25 -10.79 5.42 4.99
C GLN A 25 -9.48 4.92 4.35
N VAL A 26 -9.01 5.68 3.36
CA VAL A 26 -7.73 5.45 2.69
C VAL A 26 -6.76 6.54 3.10
N SER A 27 -5.65 6.17 3.75
CA SER A 27 -4.61 7.11 4.18
C SER A 27 -3.44 7.09 3.21
N ASP A 28 -3.01 8.28 2.77
CA ASP A 28 -1.85 8.43 1.91
C ASP A 28 -0.55 8.33 2.72
N LEU A 29 0.25 7.32 2.43
CA LEU A 29 1.55 7.05 3.08
C LEU A 29 2.72 7.59 2.26
N GLY A 30 2.45 8.36 1.20
CA GLY A 30 3.46 8.98 0.35
C GLY A 30 4.35 7.93 -0.33
N ASN A 31 5.66 8.11 -0.20
CA ASN A 31 6.67 7.18 -0.71
C ASN A 31 7.02 6.07 0.28
N GLY A 32 6.38 6.05 1.46
CA GLY A 32 6.58 5.08 2.54
C GLY A 32 7.77 5.35 3.45
N THR A 33 8.52 6.44 3.30
CA THR A 33 9.70 6.73 4.16
C THR A 33 9.40 7.58 5.39
N ASP A 34 8.15 8.02 5.56
CA ASP A 34 7.73 8.86 6.68
C ASP A 34 6.98 8.03 7.72
N ASP A 35 7.67 7.68 8.81
CA ASP A 35 7.13 6.88 9.91
C ASP A 35 5.91 7.53 10.58
N ALA A 36 5.80 8.86 10.56
CA ALA A 36 4.66 9.55 11.16
C ALA A 36 3.38 9.29 10.36
N LEU A 37 3.48 9.17 9.03
CA LEU A 37 2.33 8.81 8.19
C LEU A 37 1.85 7.40 8.50
N TRP A 38 2.78 6.44 8.62
CA TRP A 38 2.46 5.07 9.00
C TRP A 38 1.79 4.98 10.37
N ALA A 39 2.36 5.65 11.37
CA ALA A 39 1.82 5.65 12.74
C ALA A 39 0.42 6.29 12.81
N SER A 40 0.13 7.25 11.94
CA SER A 40 -1.17 7.93 11.90
C SER A 40 -2.27 7.16 11.15
N ALA A 41 -1.89 6.13 10.38
CA ALA A 41 -2.79 5.44 9.45
C ALA A 41 -3.44 4.16 10.02
N GLY A 42 -3.21 3.84 11.30
CA GLY A 42 -3.78 2.65 11.94
C GLY A 42 -5.29 2.53 11.76
N GLY A 43 -5.78 1.32 11.42
CA GLY A 43 -7.19 1.05 11.15
C GLY A 43 -7.71 1.51 9.78
N THR A 44 -6.87 2.13 8.95
CA THR A 44 -7.22 2.57 7.58
C THR A 44 -6.53 1.71 6.51
N ILE A 45 -6.95 1.85 5.26
CA ILE A 45 -6.22 1.28 4.11
C ILE A 45 -5.07 2.22 3.77
N GLY A 46 -3.83 1.76 3.93
CA GLY A 46 -2.66 2.53 3.54
C GLY A 46 -2.46 2.51 2.03
N TYR A 47 -2.22 3.69 1.44
CA TYR A 47 -1.84 3.83 0.05
C TYR A 47 -0.38 4.31 -0.05
N VAL A 48 0.51 3.45 -0.55
CA VAL A 48 1.95 3.74 -0.61
C VAL A 48 2.48 3.63 -2.04
N ARG A 49 3.23 4.65 -2.46
CA ARG A 49 3.87 4.75 -3.78
C ARG A 49 5.38 4.65 -3.61
N SER A 50 5.85 3.45 -3.32
CA SER A 50 7.24 3.21 -2.98
C SER A 50 8.07 2.71 -4.16
N GLY A 51 9.34 3.12 -4.14
CA GLY A 51 10.40 2.55 -4.96
C GLY A 51 11.03 1.31 -4.36
N ALA A 52 12.20 0.91 -4.87
CA ALA A 52 12.98 -0.23 -4.37
C ALA A 52 13.58 -0.02 -2.95
N SER A 53 13.43 1.17 -2.36
CA SER A 53 14.11 1.61 -1.14
C SER A 53 13.54 1.07 0.17
N LEU A 54 12.31 0.53 0.20
CA LEU A 54 11.60 0.09 1.42
C LEU A 54 11.74 -1.41 1.74
N GLY A 55 12.76 -2.08 1.19
CA GLY A 55 12.98 -3.52 1.44
C GLY A 55 12.06 -4.43 0.63
N GLY A 56 11.53 -3.93 -0.49
CA GLY A 56 10.63 -4.66 -1.38
C GLY A 56 9.26 -4.95 -0.75
N ASN A 57 8.52 -5.89 -1.34
CA ASN A 57 7.17 -6.22 -0.88
C ASN A 57 7.15 -6.63 0.60
N THR A 58 8.10 -7.47 1.02
CA THR A 58 8.17 -7.96 2.41
C THR A 58 8.30 -6.82 3.42
N GLY A 59 9.18 -5.85 3.18
CA GLY A 59 9.36 -4.71 4.09
C GLY A 59 8.09 -3.84 4.20
N ILE A 60 7.47 -3.55 3.06
CA ILE A 60 6.24 -2.74 2.98
C ILE A 60 5.06 -3.43 3.68
N PHE A 61 4.92 -4.75 3.52
CA PHE A 61 3.88 -5.50 4.22
C PHE A 61 4.14 -5.63 5.72
N SER A 62 5.40 -5.75 6.15
CA SER A 62 5.74 -5.73 7.58
C SER A 62 5.38 -4.39 8.23
N LEU A 63 5.73 -3.27 7.59
CA LEU A 63 5.38 -1.92 8.05
C LEU A 63 3.87 -1.74 8.21
N ALA A 64 3.08 -2.24 7.26
CA ALA A 64 1.62 -2.20 7.35
C ALA A 64 1.07 -2.99 8.55
N ALA A 65 1.63 -4.18 8.82
CA ALA A 65 1.24 -5.00 9.95
C ALA A 65 1.64 -4.36 11.30
N GLU A 66 2.86 -3.81 11.38
CA GLU A 66 3.38 -3.12 12.57
C GLU A 66 2.58 -1.88 12.94
N ASN A 67 2.01 -1.18 11.94
CA ASN A 67 1.17 0.00 12.13
C ASN A 67 -0.33 -0.32 12.16
N ASN A 68 -0.70 -1.60 12.25
CA ASN A 68 -2.09 -2.07 12.37
C ASN A 68 -3.02 -1.51 11.28
N LEU A 69 -2.55 -1.51 10.02
CA LEU A 69 -3.37 -1.11 8.88
C LEU A 69 -4.48 -2.14 8.61
N ALA A 70 -5.65 -1.66 8.18
CA ALA A 70 -6.77 -2.49 7.74
C ALA A 70 -6.48 -3.20 6.42
N GLY A 71 -5.66 -2.58 5.57
CA GLY A 71 -5.22 -3.09 4.28
C GLY A 71 -4.13 -2.21 3.69
N LEU A 72 -3.49 -2.68 2.61
CA LEU A 72 -2.39 -1.97 1.98
C LEU A 72 -2.52 -2.03 0.45
N ILE A 73 -2.49 -0.87 -0.17
CA ILE A 73 -2.38 -0.71 -1.63
C ILE A 73 -0.98 -0.19 -1.91
N PHE A 74 -0.14 -1.04 -2.49
CA PHE A 74 1.22 -0.69 -2.87
C PHE A 74 1.32 -0.49 -4.38
N VAL A 75 1.84 0.67 -4.79
CA VAL A 75 2.18 0.98 -6.17
C VAL A 75 3.69 1.03 -6.30
N ASN A 76 4.24 0.10 -7.07
CA ASN A 76 5.66 0.03 -7.36
C ASN A 76 6.00 1.03 -8.48
N LYS A 77 6.88 1.98 -8.19
CA LYS A 77 7.37 2.95 -9.19
C LYS A 77 8.69 2.58 -9.87
N ASP A 78 9.44 1.61 -9.33
CA ASP A 78 10.85 1.36 -9.73
C ASP A 78 11.12 -0.07 -10.23
N ALA A 79 10.40 -1.08 -9.77
CA ALA A 79 10.72 -2.49 -10.05
C ALA A 79 9.68 -3.16 -10.95
N ASN A 80 9.82 -2.93 -12.26
CA ASN A 80 9.48 -3.84 -13.37
C ASN A 80 10.17 -3.29 -14.62
N CYS A 81 11.47 -3.58 -14.77
CA CYS A 81 12.34 -3.14 -15.84
C CYS A 81 11.74 -3.30 -17.25
N GLY A 82 11.13 -2.25 -17.79
CA GLY A 82 10.94 -2.08 -19.23
C GLY A 82 9.53 -1.73 -19.69
N GLN A 83 9.00 -0.59 -19.25
CA GLN A 83 8.49 0.46 -20.15
C GLN A 83 8.09 1.63 -19.26
N ILE A 84 8.87 2.72 -19.37
CA ILE A 84 8.40 4.03 -18.94
C ILE A 84 7.19 4.32 -19.83
N GLU A 85 5.99 4.34 -19.26
CA GLU A 85 4.83 4.84 -19.99
C GLU A 85 5.10 6.31 -20.36
N ALA A 86 5.03 6.58 -21.67
CA ALA A 86 5.19 7.91 -22.27
C ALA A 86 3.93 8.76 -22.13
#